data_AF-A0A8H3WWP8-F1
#
_entry.id   AF-A0A8H3WWP8-F1
#
_cell.length_a   1.000
_cell.length_b   1.000
_cell.length_c   1.000
_cell.angle_alpha   90.00
_cell.angle_beta   90.00
_cell.angle_gamma   90.00
#
_symmetry.space_group_name_H-M   'P 1'
#
loop_
_entity.id
_entity.type
_entity.pdbx_description
1 polymer ?
#
loop_
_entity_poly.entity_id
_entity_poly.type
_entity_poly.pdbx_seq_one_letter_code
_entity_poly.pdbx_strand_id
1 'polypeptide(L)'
;MTVQERLIGEEKIRRDLEDEGVTSSWLDTDEEWQKNISILQENDMSTKTATPKTRKPKANNFVLVLEQFLEKYNLTASSTPKQLSEHAPKLDALLPDWMARRCVKVALARGTDNRRLFSEERIEALLPDKRKGKLTIEERAKYCAKIGDAMDIFAHHLDLGPKNDYENEIVASGSRQSQFRVKLAEGGVSSEIINTYAKDPELIQESNKIQKK
;
A
#
# COMPACT_ATOMS: atom_id res chain seq x y z
N MET A 1 -7.78 8.30 19.75
CA MET A 1 -8.19 7.05 19.08
C MET A 1 -8.82 6.15 20.12
N THR A 2 -10.10 5.84 19.93
CA THR A 2 -10.86 4.99 20.84
C THR A 2 -10.55 3.51 20.56
N VAL A 3 -10.72 2.64 21.55
CA VAL A 3 -10.52 1.19 21.39
C VAL A 3 -11.39 0.64 20.26
N GLN A 4 -12.58 1.20 20.07
CA GLN A 4 -13.52 0.83 19.02
C GLN A 4 -13.00 1.17 17.61
N GLU A 5 -12.41 2.35 17.40
CA GLU A 5 -11.83 2.74 16.11
C GLU A 5 -10.64 1.85 15.72
N ARG A 6 -9.83 1.45 16.71
CA ARG A 6 -8.71 0.53 16.50
C ARG A 6 -9.22 -0.85 16.05
N LEU A 7 -10.20 -1.41 16.76
CA LEU A 7 -10.79 -2.72 16.45
C LEU A 7 -11.46 -2.74 15.07
N ILE A 8 -12.10 -1.65 14.65
CA ILE A 8 -12.69 -1.52 13.31
C ILE A 8 -11.61 -1.52 12.22
N GLY A 9 -10.48 -0.83 12.47
CA GLY A 9 -9.34 -0.82 11.56
C GLY A 9 -8.71 -2.22 11.40
N GLU A 10 -8.51 -2.92 12.52
CA GLU A 10 -7.93 -4.27 12.55
C GLU A 10 -8.85 -5.32 11.89
N GLU A 11 -10.16 -5.26 12.12
CA GLU A 11 -11.14 -6.15 11.46
C GLU A 11 -11.19 -5.94 9.94
N LYS A 12 -10.99 -4.70 9.48
CA LYS A 12 -10.94 -4.40 8.06
C LYS A 12 -9.69 -5.00 7.40
N ILE A 13 -8.55 -4.89 8.08
CA ILE A 13 -7.29 -5.52 7.64
C ILE A 13 -7.44 -7.04 7.59
N ARG A 14 -8.07 -7.67 8.58
CA ARG A 14 -8.31 -9.12 8.57
C ARG A 14 -9.14 -9.55 7.38
N ARG A 15 -10.26 -8.89 7.10
CA ARG A 15 -11.12 -9.22 5.95
C ARG A 15 -10.40 -9.04 4.62
N ASP A 16 -9.58 -8.00 4.51
CA ASP A 16 -8.77 -7.77 3.32
C ASP A 16 -7.73 -8.90 3.13
N LEU A 17 -7.17 -9.47 4.21
CA LEU A 17 -6.24 -10.60 4.16
C LEU A 17 -6.93 -11.95 3.89
N GLU A 18 -8.11 -12.19 4.47
CA GLU A 18 -8.93 -13.38 4.21
C GLU A 18 -9.43 -13.41 2.76
N ASP A 19 -9.83 -12.27 2.20
CA ASP A 19 -10.21 -12.14 0.78
C ASP A 19 -9.00 -12.37 -0.17
N GLU A 20 -7.77 -12.21 0.31
CA GLU A 20 -6.52 -12.55 -0.38
C GLU A 20 -6.08 -14.02 -0.17
N GLY A 21 -6.83 -14.81 0.60
CA GLY A 21 -6.53 -16.21 0.90
C GLY A 21 -5.34 -16.41 1.85
N VAL A 22 -4.93 -15.34 2.55
CA VAL A 22 -3.80 -15.33 3.47
C VAL A 22 -4.33 -15.43 4.90
N THR A 23 -4.08 -16.55 5.57
CA THR A 23 -4.41 -16.72 6.99
C THR A 23 -3.46 -15.91 7.86
N SER A 24 -3.99 -14.89 8.55
CA SER A 24 -3.22 -14.08 9.51
C SER A 24 -3.10 -14.80 10.85
N SER A 25 -2.06 -15.63 11.01
CA SER A 25 -1.84 -16.45 12.21
C SER A 25 -1.68 -15.67 13.53
N TRP A 26 -1.35 -14.37 13.46
CA TRP A 26 -1.17 -13.51 14.63
C TRP A 26 -2.46 -12.84 15.12
N LEU A 27 -3.48 -12.71 14.26
CA LEU A 27 -4.81 -12.20 14.66
C LEU A 27 -5.71 -13.30 15.25
N ASP A 28 -5.41 -14.57 14.95
CA ASP A 28 -6.20 -15.72 15.41
C ASP A 28 -5.89 -16.16 16.85
N THR A 29 -4.79 -15.68 17.47
CA THR A 29 -4.35 -16.10 18.82
C THR A 29 -4.65 -15.10 19.94
N ASP A 30 -5.16 -13.91 19.63
CA ASP A 30 -5.51 -12.90 20.63
C ASP A 30 -6.96 -13.11 21.12
N GLU A 31 -7.11 -13.77 22.28
CA GLU A 31 -8.39 -14.12 22.89
C GLU A 31 -9.23 -12.88 23.28
N GLU A 32 -8.58 -11.79 23.68
CA GLU A 32 -9.27 -10.55 24.09
C GLU A 32 -9.80 -9.81 22.85
N TRP A 33 -9.04 -9.81 21.76
CA TRP A 33 -9.47 -9.33 20.46
C TRP A 33 -10.66 -10.13 19.91
N GLN A 34 -10.59 -11.47 19.90
CA GLN A 34 -11.68 -12.32 19.39
C GLN A 34 -12.99 -12.13 20.16
N LYS A 35 -12.91 -11.97 21.49
CA LYS A 35 -14.08 -11.73 22.34
C LYS A 35 -14.75 -10.41 22.01
N ASN A 36 -13.96 -9.35 21.79
CA ASN A 36 -14.47 -8.03 21.44
C ASN A 36 -15.05 -7.97 20.02
N ILE A 37 -14.44 -8.66 19.05
CA ILE A 37 -14.98 -8.80 17.70
C ILE A 37 -16.28 -9.61 17.68
N SER A 38 -16.36 -10.70 18.46
CA SER A 38 -17.60 -11.48 18.58
C SER A 38 -18.76 -10.63 19.10
N ILE A 39 -18.53 -9.79 20.11
CA ILE A 39 -19.52 -8.85 20.64
C ILE A 39 -19.94 -7.82 19.57
N LEU A 40 -18.99 -7.31 18.78
CA LEU A 40 -19.30 -6.36 17.69
C LEU A 40 -20.12 -7.00 16.57
N GLN A 41 -19.82 -8.26 16.21
CA GLN A 41 -20.55 -9.03 15.20
C GLN A 41 -21.96 -9.43 15.67
N GLU A 42 -22.12 -9.81 16.94
CA GLU A 42 -23.42 -10.14 17.56
C GLU A 42 -24.35 -8.92 17.61
N ASN A 43 -23.81 -7.73 17.91
CA ASN A 43 -24.55 -6.47 17.91
C ASN A 43 -25.00 -6.02 16.50
N ASP A 44 -24.24 -6.32 15.44
CA ASP A 44 -24.60 -5.96 14.05
C ASP A 44 -25.57 -7.00 13.42
N MET A 45 -25.53 -8.26 13.88
CA MET A 45 -26.44 -9.33 13.44
C MET A 45 -27.85 -9.24 14.04
N SER A 46 -28.03 -8.56 15.17
CA SER A 46 -29.34 -8.42 15.85
C SER A 46 -30.31 -7.46 15.15
N THR A 47 -29.90 -6.75 14.09
CA THR A 47 -30.73 -5.75 13.38
C THR A 47 -31.06 -6.06 11.92
N LYS A 48 -30.66 -7.22 11.37
CA LYS A 48 -30.86 -7.51 9.93
C LYS A 48 -31.49 -8.88 9.71
N THR A 49 -32.80 -8.87 9.45
CA THR A 49 -33.55 -10.02 8.92
C THR A 49 -32.90 -10.54 7.63
N ALA A 50 -32.65 -11.85 7.61
CA ALA A 50 -31.95 -12.55 6.55
C ALA A 50 -32.73 -12.52 5.22
N THR A 51 -32.09 -11.98 4.19
CA THR A 51 -32.36 -12.34 2.79
C THR A 51 -31.05 -12.78 2.15
N PRO A 52 -31.00 -13.94 1.48
CA PRO A 52 -29.78 -14.44 0.86
C PRO A 52 -29.46 -13.56 -0.35
N LYS A 53 -28.57 -12.59 -0.17
CA LYS A 53 -28.02 -11.80 -1.28
C LYS A 53 -27.00 -12.66 -2.02
N THR A 54 -27.33 -13.04 -3.24
CA THR A 54 -26.38 -13.46 -4.27
C THR A 54 -25.28 -12.40 -4.33
N ARG A 55 -24.07 -12.70 -3.82
CA ARG A 55 -22.93 -11.80 -3.88
C ARG A 55 -22.52 -11.64 -5.34
N LYS A 56 -22.92 -10.53 -5.98
CA LYS A 56 -22.21 -10.04 -7.16
C LYS A 56 -20.83 -9.56 -6.69
N PRO A 57 -19.72 -9.96 -7.33
CA PRO A 57 -18.42 -9.41 -7.01
C PRO A 57 -18.47 -7.91 -7.25
N LYS A 58 -18.19 -7.14 -6.20
CA LYS A 58 -18.09 -5.68 -6.28
C LYS A 58 -16.80 -5.39 -7.05
N ALA A 59 -16.90 -5.29 -8.38
CA ALA A 59 -15.75 -4.97 -9.22
C ALA A 59 -15.09 -3.68 -8.69
N ASN A 60 -13.80 -3.76 -8.34
CA ASN A 60 -13.01 -2.58 -8.00
C ASN A 60 -13.10 -1.61 -9.18
N ASN A 61 -13.69 -0.43 -8.97
CA ASN A 61 -13.98 0.57 -10.01
C ASN A 61 -12.76 0.83 -10.93
N PHE A 62 -11.56 0.79 -10.36
CA PHE A 62 -10.30 1.01 -11.08
C PHE A 62 -9.94 -0.09 -12.08
N VAL A 63 -10.32 -1.34 -11.83
CA VAL A 63 -10.12 -2.43 -12.80
C VAL A 63 -10.97 -2.14 -14.02
N LEU A 64 -12.27 -1.82 -13.84
CA LEU A 64 -13.17 -1.42 -14.91
C LEU A 64 -12.67 -0.20 -15.71
N VAL A 65 -12.13 0.80 -15.02
CA VAL A 65 -11.51 1.98 -15.67
C VAL A 65 -10.30 1.57 -16.51
N LEU A 66 -9.43 0.68 -16.01
CA LEU A 66 -8.33 0.12 -16.80
C LEU A 66 -8.86 -0.62 -18.03
N GLU A 67 -9.92 -1.42 -17.90
CA GLU A 67 -10.47 -2.19 -19.02
C GLU A 67 -10.94 -1.28 -20.15
N GLN A 68 -11.76 -0.29 -19.80
CA GLN A 68 -12.26 0.72 -20.74
C GLN A 68 -11.12 1.51 -21.37
N PHE A 69 -10.07 1.80 -20.61
CA PHE A 69 -8.90 2.48 -21.11
C PHE A 69 -8.14 1.64 -22.15
N LEU A 70 -7.88 0.37 -21.84
CA LEU A 70 -7.19 -0.54 -22.74
C LEU A 70 -7.99 -0.74 -24.04
N GLU A 71 -9.30 -0.93 -23.94
CA GLU A 71 -10.20 -1.07 -25.10
C GLU A 71 -10.22 0.20 -25.95
N LYS A 72 -10.37 1.38 -25.34
CA LYS A 72 -10.40 2.67 -26.03
C LYS A 72 -9.14 2.93 -26.87
N TYR A 73 -7.98 2.47 -26.41
CA TYR A 73 -6.70 2.67 -27.09
C TYR A 73 -6.18 1.41 -27.82
N ASN A 74 -6.99 0.35 -27.92
CA ASN A 74 -6.62 -0.93 -28.52
C ASN A 74 -5.30 -1.51 -27.94
N LEU A 75 -5.08 -1.30 -26.64
CA LEU A 75 -3.89 -1.77 -25.93
C LEU A 75 -4.10 -3.19 -25.45
N THR A 76 -3.10 -4.03 -25.72
CA THR A 76 -3.12 -5.45 -25.37
C THR A 76 -1.80 -5.84 -24.71
N ALA A 77 -1.77 -7.03 -24.12
CA ALA A 77 -0.53 -7.57 -23.56
C ALA A 77 0.59 -7.71 -24.60
N SER A 78 0.27 -7.76 -25.90
CA SER A 78 1.23 -7.81 -27.02
C SER A 78 1.71 -6.44 -27.51
N SER A 79 1.09 -5.35 -27.05
CA SER A 79 1.51 -3.99 -27.44
C SER A 79 2.98 -3.73 -27.09
N THR A 80 3.64 -2.91 -27.89
CA THR A 80 5.03 -2.54 -27.62
C THR A 80 5.11 -1.59 -26.42
N PRO A 81 6.20 -1.62 -25.63
CA PRO A 81 6.40 -0.66 -24.53
C PRO A 81 6.25 0.80 -24.97
N LYS A 82 6.70 1.14 -26.18
CA LYS A 82 6.58 2.49 -26.74
C LYS A 82 5.12 2.92 -26.97
N GLN A 83 4.27 2.00 -27.45
CA GLN A 83 2.84 2.28 -27.60
C GLN A 83 2.15 2.42 -26.24
N LEU A 84 2.55 1.63 -25.24
CA LEU A 84 2.01 1.73 -23.89
C LEU A 84 2.41 3.04 -23.21
N SER A 85 3.66 3.47 -23.36
CA SER A 85 4.17 4.70 -22.73
C SER A 85 3.56 5.98 -23.30
N GLU A 86 3.14 5.99 -24.56
CA GLU A 86 2.41 7.10 -25.18
C GLU A 86 1.10 7.43 -24.43
N HIS A 87 0.46 6.40 -23.86
CA HIS A 87 -0.79 6.53 -23.13
C HIS A 87 -0.61 6.62 -21.61
N ALA A 88 0.60 6.41 -21.08
CA ALA A 88 0.87 6.43 -19.65
C ALA A 88 0.42 7.73 -18.95
N PRO A 89 0.67 8.96 -19.47
CA PRO A 89 0.20 10.18 -18.82
C PRO A 89 -1.33 10.27 -18.73
N LYS A 90 -2.05 9.71 -19.71
CA LYS A 90 -3.52 9.71 -19.74
C LYS A 90 -4.09 8.73 -18.72
N LEU A 91 -3.46 7.57 -18.54
CA LEU A 91 -3.85 6.62 -17.50
C LEU A 91 -3.50 7.17 -16.11
N ASP A 92 -2.34 7.82 -15.97
CA ASP A 92 -1.87 8.45 -14.72
C ASP A 92 -2.87 9.50 -14.21
N ALA A 93 -3.46 10.29 -15.12
CA ALA A 93 -4.47 11.29 -14.80
C ALA A 93 -5.82 10.68 -14.34
N LEU A 94 -6.14 9.45 -14.75
CA LEU A 94 -7.34 8.71 -14.33
C LEU A 94 -7.13 7.97 -13.00
N LEU A 95 -5.89 7.85 -12.54
CA LEU A 95 -5.49 7.18 -11.30
C LEU A 95 -4.84 8.19 -10.34
N PRO A 96 -5.65 9.09 -9.74
CA PRO A 96 -5.13 10.14 -8.87
C PRO A 96 -4.52 9.59 -7.57
N ASP A 97 -4.98 8.41 -7.14
CA ASP A 97 -4.59 7.78 -5.88
C ASP A 97 -3.58 6.64 -6.11
N TRP A 98 -2.61 6.49 -5.21
CA TRP A 98 -1.59 5.46 -5.29
C TRP A 98 -2.18 4.05 -5.11
N MET A 99 -3.26 3.88 -4.32
CA MET A 99 -3.95 2.59 -4.21
C MET A 99 -4.58 2.22 -5.53
N ALA A 100 -5.19 3.18 -6.23
CA ALA A 100 -5.70 2.96 -7.59
C ALA A 100 -4.58 2.48 -8.53
N ARG A 101 -3.40 3.10 -8.49
CA ARG A 101 -2.23 2.68 -9.27
C ARG A 101 -1.75 1.29 -8.89
N ARG A 102 -1.69 0.97 -7.59
CA ARG A 102 -1.29 -0.35 -7.09
C ARG A 102 -2.29 -1.44 -7.51
N CYS A 103 -3.58 -1.20 -7.36
CA CYS A 103 -4.64 -2.12 -7.80
C CYS A 103 -4.54 -2.40 -9.30
N VAL A 104 -4.32 -1.37 -10.12
CA VAL A 104 -4.16 -1.52 -11.57
C VAL A 104 -2.87 -2.25 -11.93
N LYS A 105 -1.74 -1.97 -11.27
CA LYS A 105 -0.48 -2.74 -11.44
C LYS A 105 -0.67 -4.22 -11.11
N VAL A 106 -1.33 -4.52 -9.98
CA VAL A 106 -1.63 -5.90 -9.58
C VAL A 106 -2.55 -6.58 -10.59
N ALA A 107 -3.57 -5.88 -11.09
CA ALA A 107 -4.47 -6.42 -12.11
C ALA A 107 -3.75 -6.73 -13.44
N LEU A 108 -2.84 -5.85 -13.88
CA LEU A 108 -2.02 -6.09 -15.08
C LEU A 108 -1.04 -7.26 -14.89
N ALA A 109 -0.49 -7.41 -13.68
CA ALA A 109 0.49 -8.44 -13.34
C ALA A 109 -0.14 -9.82 -13.06
N ARG A 110 -1.37 -9.88 -12.55
CA ARG A 110 -2.08 -11.15 -12.28
C ARG A 110 -2.86 -11.67 -13.49
N GLY A 111 -3.19 -10.79 -14.44
CA GLY A 111 -4.13 -11.12 -15.50
C GLY A 111 -5.53 -11.35 -14.90
N THR A 112 -6.57 -10.98 -15.63
CA THR A 112 -7.92 -11.46 -15.29
C THR A 112 -8.18 -12.76 -16.06
N ASP A 113 -9.19 -13.55 -15.69
CA ASP A 113 -9.48 -14.87 -16.30
C ASP A 113 -9.59 -14.85 -17.84
N ASN A 114 -9.76 -13.66 -18.45
CA ASN A 114 -9.85 -13.45 -19.89
C ASN A 114 -8.69 -12.61 -20.49
N ARG A 115 -7.65 -12.24 -19.73
CA ARG A 115 -6.54 -11.39 -20.21
C ARG A 115 -5.17 -12.00 -19.95
N ARG A 116 -4.29 -11.84 -20.95
CA ARG A 116 -2.87 -12.20 -20.84
C ARG A 116 -2.16 -11.27 -19.85
N LEU A 117 -1.27 -11.87 -19.07
CA LEU A 117 -0.34 -11.20 -18.18
C LEU A 117 0.51 -10.19 -18.96
N PHE A 118 0.59 -8.95 -18.49
CA PHE A 118 1.58 -8.02 -19.01
C PHE A 118 2.94 -8.36 -18.38
N SER A 119 4.01 -8.28 -19.17
CA SER A 119 5.37 -8.37 -18.63
C SER A 119 5.69 -7.15 -17.77
N GLU A 120 6.62 -7.30 -16.82
CA GLU A 120 7.02 -6.19 -15.93
C GLU A 120 7.42 -4.93 -16.72
N GLU A 121 8.20 -5.09 -17.78
CA GLU A 121 8.61 -4.00 -18.68
C GLU A 121 7.41 -3.26 -19.30
N ARG A 122 6.36 -3.99 -19.68
CA ARG A 122 5.14 -3.41 -20.28
C ARG A 122 4.27 -2.72 -19.22
N ILE A 123 4.21 -3.28 -18.02
CA ILE A 123 3.52 -2.64 -16.88
C ILE A 123 4.23 -1.34 -16.53
N GLU A 124 5.56 -1.34 -16.49
CA GLU A 124 6.36 -0.15 -16.22
C GLU A 124 6.25 0.89 -17.33
N ALA A 125 6.13 0.48 -18.59
CA ALA A 125 5.89 1.41 -19.68
C ALA A 125 4.53 2.12 -19.54
N LEU A 126 3.48 1.41 -19.11
CA LEU A 126 2.11 1.95 -18.99
C LEU A 126 1.88 2.70 -17.67
N LEU A 127 2.49 2.23 -16.59
CA LEU A 127 2.45 2.79 -15.24
C LEU A 127 3.88 2.95 -14.71
N PRO A 128 4.64 3.92 -15.26
CA PRO A 128 6.00 4.16 -14.84
C PRO A 128 6.03 4.44 -13.36
N ASP A 129 6.84 3.67 -12.65
CA ASP A 129 7.05 3.90 -11.24
C ASP A 129 7.92 5.14 -11.09
N LYS A 130 7.28 6.30 -10.82
CA LYS A 130 7.99 7.54 -10.55
C LYS A 130 8.92 7.41 -9.32
N ARG A 131 8.78 6.34 -8.52
CA ARG A 131 9.63 6.00 -7.37
C ARG A 131 10.85 5.14 -7.74
N LYS A 132 10.94 4.58 -8.95
CA LYS A 132 12.10 3.76 -9.42
C LYS A 132 13.34 4.59 -9.78
N GLY A 133 13.22 5.93 -9.85
CA GLY A 133 14.40 6.79 -9.77
C GLY A 133 15.10 6.57 -8.43
N LYS A 134 16.45 6.52 -8.40
CA LYS A 134 17.23 6.40 -7.16
C LYS A 134 17.14 7.72 -6.38
N LEU A 135 15.95 8.07 -5.93
CA LEU A 135 15.65 9.32 -5.25
C LEU A 135 16.39 9.34 -3.93
N THR A 136 17.12 10.42 -3.73
CA THR A 136 17.73 10.74 -2.44
C THR A 136 16.64 10.88 -1.37
N ILE A 137 17.03 10.74 -0.10
CA ILE A 137 16.12 10.92 1.04
C ILE A 137 15.43 12.29 0.99
N GLU A 138 16.16 13.32 0.55
CA GLU A 138 15.65 14.68 0.42
C GLU A 138 14.62 14.82 -0.70
N GLU A 139 14.86 14.21 -1.87
CA GLU A 139 13.89 14.23 -2.98
C GLU A 139 12.61 13.49 -2.62
N ARG A 140 12.72 12.35 -1.93
CA ARG A 140 11.56 11.60 -1.39
C ARG A 140 10.75 12.48 -0.45
N ALA A 141 11.41 13.20 0.46
CA ALA A 141 10.74 14.05 1.43
C ALA A 141 10.08 15.27 0.76
N LYS A 142 10.76 15.90 -0.21
CA LYS A 142 10.19 17.01 -1.01
C LYS A 142 8.96 16.57 -1.79
N TYR A 143 8.98 15.36 -2.35
CA TYR A 143 7.81 14.78 -3.02
C TYR A 143 6.65 14.61 -2.04
N CYS A 144 6.88 13.95 -0.90
CA CYS A 144 5.87 13.71 0.13
C CYS A 144 5.29 15.01 0.70
N ALA A 145 6.12 16.04 0.88
CA ALA A 145 5.67 17.31 1.42
C ALA A 145 4.82 18.14 0.45
N LYS A 146 5.09 18.05 -0.86
CA LYS A 146 4.42 18.89 -1.87
C LYS A 146 3.16 18.28 -2.44
N ILE A 147 3.19 16.99 -2.78
CA ILE A 147 2.15 16.32 -3.57
C ILE A 147 1.83 14.94 -3.00
N GLY A 148 2.76 14.30 -2.29
CA GLY A 148 2.55 12.95 -1.78
C GLY A 148 1.56 12.90 -0.62
N ASP A 149 0.98 11.72 -0.41
CA ASP A 149 0.05 11.44 0.66
C ASP A 149 0.67 10.62 1.81
N ALA A 150 -0.14 10.29 2.82
CA ALA A 150 0.30 9.51 3.98
C ALA A 150 0.91 8.14 3.61
N MET A 151 0.47 7.55 2.51
CA MET A 151 0.94 6.24 2.07
C MET A 151 2.18 6.33 1.20
N ASP A 152 2.39 7.44 0.47
CA ASP A 152 3.69 7.77 -0.12
C ASP A 152 4.77 7.86 0.96
N ILE A 153 4.47 8.51 2.09
CA ILE A 153 5.35 8.60 3.25
C ILE A 153 5.69 7.20 3.78
N PHE A 154 4.67 6.37 3.99
CA PHE A 154 4.84 5.00 4.47
C PHE A 154 5.69 4.14 3.53
N ALA A 155 5.38 4.15 2.23
CA ALA A 155 6.12 3.37 1.24
C ALA A 155 7.59 3.80 1.16
N HIS A 156 7.86 5.12 1.12
CA HIS A 156 9.23 5.62 1.09
C HIS A 156 10.00 5.33 2.38
N HIS A 157 9.32 5.27 3.52
CA HIS A 157 9.92 4.87 4.80
C HIS A 157 10.30 3.38 4.81
N LEU A 158 9.42 2.49 4.32
CA LEU A 158 9.70 1.05 4.21
C LEU A 158 10.87 0.77 3.26
N ASP A 159 10.92 1.43 2.10
CA ASP A 159 12.04 1.32 1.15
C ASP A 159 13.41 1.69 1.76
N LEU A 160 13.41 2.55 2.80
CA LEU A 160 14.62 2.95 3.53
C LEU A 160 14.98 1.99 4.66
N GLY A 161 14.15 0.98 4.92
CA GLY A 161 14.36 -0.05 5.92
C GLY A 161 15.56 -0.97 5.63
N PRO A 162 15.86 -1.90 6.56
CA PRO A 162 16.97 -2.83 6.43
C PRO A 162 16.73 -3.79 5.27
N LYS A 163 17.77 -4.04 4.46
CA LYS A 163 17.71 -5.01 3.36
C LYS A 163 18.07 -6.44 3.79
N ASN A 164 18.72 -6.57 4.93
CA ASN A 164 19.12 -7.82 5.56
C ASN A 164 19.24 -7.59 7.07
N ASP A 165 19.48 -8.68 7.80
CA ASP A 165 19.53 -8.75 9.26
C ASP A 165 20.92 -8.43 9.85
N TYR A 166 21.88 -7.98 9.04
CA TYR A 166 23.20 -7.60 9.54
C TYR A 166 23.12 -6.34 10.41
N GLU A 167 23.80 -6.37 11.56
CA GLU A 167 23.79 -5.27 12.54
C GLU A 167 24.14 -3.90 11.94
N ASN A 168 25.11 -3.86 11.01
CA ASN A 168 25.50 -2.63 10.31
C ASN A 168 24.40 -2.09 9.38
N GLU A 169 23.64 -2.96 8.72
CA GLU A 169 22.53 -2.58 7.86
C GLU A 169 21.33 -2.10 8.68
N ILE A 170 21.05 -2.73 9.82
CA ILE A 170 20.03 -2.29 10.79
C ILE A 170 20.34 -0.88 11.31
N VAL A 171 21.61 -0.60 11.64
CA VAL A 171 22.02 0.74 12.06
C VAL A 171 21.90 1.74 10.92
N ALA A 172 22.35 1.38 9.71
CA ALA A 172 22.29 2.24 8.54
C ALA A 172 20.84 2.54 8.09
N SER A 173 19.93 1.56 8.17
CA SER A 173 18.51 1.75 7.84
C SER A 173 17.80 2.62 8.87
N GLY A 174 18.03 2.40 10.17
CA GLY A 174 17.52 3.27 11.23
C GLY A 174 17.97 4.72 11.05
N SER A 175 19.23 4.93 10.63
CA SER A 175 19.75 6.26 10.29
C SER A 175 19.03 6.88 9.08
N ARG A 176 18.88 6.14 7.98
CA ARG A 176 18.17 6.59 6.77
C ARG A 176 16.72 6.98 7.06
N GLN A 177 15.98 6.14 7.78
CA GLN A 177 14.60 6.42 8.16
C GLN A 177 14.50 7.62 9.11
N SER A 178 15.46 7.78 10.03
CA SER A 178 15.51 8.95 10.90
C SER A 178 15.74 10.24 10.13
N GLN A 179 16.71 10.26 9.20
CA GLN A 179 16.96 11.40 8.32
C GLN A 179 15.74 11.74 7.46
N PHE A 180 15.02 10.73 6.97
CA PHE A 180 13.80 10.93 6.19
C PHE A 180 12.72 11.66 7.00
N ARG A 181 12.49 11.28 8.26
CA ARG A 181 11.55 11.99 9.15
C ARG A 181 11.94 13.45 9.37
N VAL A 182 13.23 13.73 9.55
CA VAL A 182 13.72 15.10 9.71
C VAL A 182 13.42 15.91 8.44
N LYS A 183 13.69 15.35 7.26
CA LYS A 183 13.39 16.01 5.98
C LYS A 183 11.90 16.20 5.73
N LEU A 184 11.04 15.27 6.16
CA LEU A 184 9.59 15.44 6.10
C LEU A 184 9.12 16.61 6.99
N ALA A 185 9.66 16.71 8.20
CA ALA A 185 9.36 17.81 9.11
C ALA A 185 9.83 19.17 8.56
N GLU A 186 11.06 19.23 8.01
CA GLU A 186 11.55 20.42 7.29
C GLU A 186 10.66 20.80 6.10
N GLY A 187 10.06 19.80 5.44
CA GLY A 187 9.09 19.99 4.35
C GLY A 187 7.69 20.45 4.79
N GLY A 188 7.42 20.53 6.09
CA GLY A 188 6.13 20.97 6.63
C GLY A 188 5.10 19.86 6.85
N VAL A 189 5.49 18.59 6.78
CA VAL A 189 4.60 17.47 7.13
C VAL A 189 4.36 17.44 8.64
N SER A 190 3.10 17.28 9.07
CA SER A 190 2.77 17.30 10.49
C SER A 190 3.42 16.15 11.26
N SER A 191 3.80 16.41 12.51
CA SER A 191 4.39 15.41 13.39
C SER A 191 3.47 14.20 13.62
N GLU A 192 2.15 14.38 13.59
CA GLU A 192 1.16 13.31 13.70
C GLU A 192 1.24 12.33 12.53
N ILE A 193 1.34 12.83 11.29
CA ILE A 193 1.48 11.99 10.10
C ILE A 193 2.84 11.28 10.12
N ILE A 194 3.92 12.00 10.46
CA ILE A 194 5.27 11.43 10.55
C ILE A 194 5.33 10.30 11.59
N ASN A 195 4.72 10.50 12.77
CA ASN A 195 4.71 9.49 13.83
C ASN A 195 3.86 8.26 13.49
N THR A 196 2.81 8.44 12.69
CA THR A 196 1.93 7.34 12.28
C THR A 196 2.53 6.53 11.14
N TYR A 197 3.12 7.18 10.13
CA TYR A 197 3.49 6.53 8.86
C TYR A 197 4.99 6.40 8.61
N ALA A 198 5.84 7.11 9.35
CA ALA A 198 7.29 7.10 9.13
C ALA A 198 8.09 6.75 10.38
N LYS A 199 7.47 6.07 11.36
CA LYS A 199 8.11 5.68 12.62
C LYS A 199 8.03 4.16 12.78
N ASP A 200 9.21 3.55 12.88
CA ASP A 200 9.40 2.14 13.20
C ASP A 200 10.02 2.02 14.60
N PRO A 201 9.22 1.78 15.66
CA PRO A 201 9.73 1.69 17.02
C PRO A 201 10.69 0.52 17.23
N GLU A 202 10.45 -0.60 16.54
CA GLU A 202 11.24 -1.83 16.68
C GLU A 202 12.63 -1.65 16.10
N LEU A 203 12.72 -1.16 14.86
CA LEU A 203 14.00 -0.90 14.21
C LEU A 203 14.82 0.14 14.97
N ILE A 204 14.17 1.17 15.53
CA ILE A 204 14.85 2.16 16.39
C ILE A 204 15.39 1.49 17.64
N GLN A 205 14.62 0.62 18.28
CA GLN A 205 15.04 -0.07 19.49
C GLN A 205 16.22 -1.02 19.21
N GLU A 206 16.16 -1.79 18.13
CA GLU A 206 17.24 -2.70 17.72
C GLU A 206 18.51 -1.95 17.35
N SER A 207 18.41 -0.93 16.50
CA SER A 207 19.54 -0.07 16.13
C SER A 207 20.21 0.55 17.36
N ASN A 208 19.43 1.03 18.33
CA ASN A 208 19.97 1.58 19.58
C ASN A 208 20.63 0.53 20.48
N LYS A 209 20.13 -0.72 20.49
CA LYS A 209 20.76 -1.82 21.23
C LYS A 209 22.12 -2.16 20.64
N ILE A 210 22.22 -2.24 19.31
CA ILE A 210 23.46 -2.53 18.59
C ILE A 210 24.52 -1.45 18.85
N GLN A 211 24.15 -0.17 18.77
CA GLN A 211 25.07 0.95 18.96
C GLN A 211 25.59 1.11 20.40
N LYS A 212 24.98 0.42 21.38
CA LYS A 212 25.37 0.46 22.79
C LYS A 212 26.20 -0.75 23.25
N LYS A 213 26.41 -1.74 22.37
CA LYS A 213 27.39 -2.81 22.61
C LYS A 213 28.81 -2.25 22.55
#